data_AF-W4KIR2-F1
#
_entry.id   AF-W4KIR2-F1
#
_cell.length_a   1.000
_cell.length_b   1.000
_cell.length_c   1.000
_cell.angle_alpha   90.00
_cell.angle_beta   90.00
_cell.angle_gamma   90.00
#
_symmetry.space_group_name_H-M   'P 1'
#
loop_
_entity.id
_entity.type
_entity.pdbx_description
1 polymer ?
#
loop_
_entity_poly.entity_id
_entity_poly.type
_entity_poly.pdbx_seq_one_letter_code
_entity_poly.pdbx_strand_id
1 'polypeptide(L)'
;MQCTMLRKVGYLVTKEIVAQQREAILAKVRQMSKSRIVYEGLPQFQDGKGEGLVIDPKDVPGLRESGWMPNMNVPASPSTKNFERSAMESILSDLQAHPQAWAFKEPVNAQEVPDYYDVIQNPMDFPTMEHKLETGQYQNLDVFIADAQLVFDNAKVYNPEDTIYHKGAVKMERLLMDHVSRVRKIS
;
A
#
# COMPACT_ATOMS: atom_id res chain seq x y z
N MET A 1 40.20 3.08 -11.45
CA MET A 1 39.37 3.38 -10.25
C MET A 1 39.96 4.61 -9.58
N GLN A 2 39.23 5.73 -9.58
CA GLN A 2 39.64 6.94 -8.86
C GLN A 2 38.78 7.06 -7.60
N CYS A 3 39.40 6.96 -6.43
CA CYS A 3 38.74 7.27 -5.16
C CYS A 3 38.94 8.76 -4.86
N THR A 4 37.86 9.53 -4.79
CA THR A 4 37.90 10.96 -4.51
C THR A 4 37.27 11.24 -3.15
N MET A 5 38.02 11.92 -2.27
CA MET A 5 37.53 12.34 -0.95
C MET A 5 36.65 13.58 -1.08
N LEU A 6 35.49 13.58 -0.44
CA LEU A 6 34.57 14.71 -0.41
C LEU A 6 35.06 15.74 0.61
N ARG A 7 35.54 16.89 0.14
CA ARG A 7 36.12 17.95 0.99
C ARG A 7 35.16 18.50 2.06
N LYS A 8 33.84 18.32 1.87
CA LYS A 8 32.81 18.74 2.83
C LYS A 8 32.66 17.78 4.02
N VAL A 9 33.27 16.60 3.98
CA VAL A 9 33.17 15.60 5.05
C VAL A 9 34.43 15.66 5.90
N GLY A 10 34.26 15.97 7.18
CA GLY A 10 35.32 15.91 8.17
C GLY A 10 35.65 14.45 8.52
N TYR A 11 36.46 13.78 7.70
CA TYR A 11 36.70 12.34 7.84
C TYR A 11 37.30 11.93 9.21
N LEU A 12 38.04 12.84 9.86
CA LEU A 12 38.60 12.62 11.19
C LEU A 12 37.56 12.56 12.31
N VAL A 13 36.37 13.15 12.10
CA VAL A 13 35.26 13.18 13.06
C VAL A 13 34.06 12.34 12.61
N THR A 14 34.27 11.43 11.67
CA THR A 14 33.18 10.62 11.07
C THR A 14 32.48 9.77 12.11
N LYS A 15 33.20 9.28 13.14
CA LYS A 15 32.61 8.45 14.19
C LYS A 15 31.58 9.23 15.00
N GLU A 16 31.90 10.47 15.33
CA GLU A 16 31.01 11.40 16.04
C GLU A 16 29.82 11.77 15.16
N ILE A 17 30.04 12.07 13.87
CA ILE A 17 28.96 12.37 12.92
C ILE A 17 27.98 11.20 12.81
N VAL A 18 28.48 9.97 12.62
CA VAL A 18 27.65 8.77 12.51
C VAL A 18 26.90 8.50 13.82
N ALA A 19 27.55 8.68 14.97
CA ALA A 19 26.91 8.53 16.27
C ALA A 19 25.75 9.52 16.46
N GLN A 20 25.97 10.80 16.11
CA GLN A 20 24.94 11.85 16.17
C GLN A 20 23.77 11.55 15.23
N GLN A 21 24.04 11.16 14.00
CA GLN A 21 23.00 10.79 13.03
C GLN A 21 22.19 9.58 13.50
N ARG A 22 22.86 8.55 14.02
CA ARG A 22 22.20 7.38 14.59
C ARG A 22 21.29 7.77 15.75
N GLU A 23 21.77 8.61 16.67
CA GLU A 23 20.95 9.05 17.80
C GLU A 23 19.77 9.91 17.36
N ALA A 24 19.93 10.78 16.36
CA ALA A 24 18.83 11.56 15.79
C ALA A 24 17.74 10.66 15.18
N ILE A 25 18.13 9.63 14.44
CA ILE A 25 17.19 8.63 13.89
C ILE A 25 16.49 7.89 15.03
N LEU A 26 17.24 7.38 16.02
CA LEU A 26 16.66 6.66 17.14
C LEU A 26 15.72 7.55 17.96
N ALA A 27 16.05 8.83 18.16
CA ALA A 27 15.19 9.79 18.82
C ALA A 27 13.88 9.98 18.07
N LYS A 28 13.92 10.03 16.73
CA LYS A 28 12.69 10.13 15.92
C LYS A 28 11.85 8.86 15.98
N VAL A 29 12.47 7.69 15.91
CA VAL A 29 11.78 6.40 16.07
C VAL A 29 11.10 6.31 17.44
N ARG A 30 11.77 6.76 18.52
CA ARG A 30 11.19 6.78 19.88
C ARG A 30 9.93 7.65 20.00
N GLN A 31 9.76 8.68 19.16
CA GLN A 31 8.53 9.50 19.15
C GLN A 31 7.34 8.78 18.51
N MET A 32 7.60 7.85 17.60
CA MET A 32 6.56 7.20 16.79
C MET A 32 6.32 5.74 17.17
N SER A 33 7.27 5.11 17.86
CA SER A 33 7.27 3.68 18.15
C SER A 33 7.76 3.34 19.55
N LYS A 34 7.13 2.32 20.14
CA LYS A 34 7.54 1.72 21.43
C LYS A 34 8.59 0.61 21.26
N SER A 35 9.18 0.44 20.08
CA SER A 35 10.11 -0.66 19.77
C SER A 35 11.36 -0.72 20.66
N ARG A 36 11.74 0.39 21.30
CA ARG A 36 12.88 0.43 22.25
C ARG A 36 12.56 -0.19 23.62
N ILE A 37 11.29 -0.40 23.95
CA ILE A 37 10.90 -0.97 25.24
C ILE A 37 11.26 -2.46 25.23
N VAL A 38 12.31 -2.83 25.96
CA VAL A 38 12.66 -4.23 26.23
C VAL A 38 11.98 -4.60 27.54
N TYR A 39 11.02 -5.52 27.49
CA TYR A 39 10.37 -6.05 28.68
C TYR A 39 11.25 -7.12 29.31
N GLU A 40 11.21 -7.20 30.64
CA GLU A 40 11.84 -8.30 31.37
C GLU A 40 11.29 -9.64 30.87
N GLY A 41 12.16 -10.65 30.82
CA GLY A 41 11.75 -12.00 30.45
C GLY A 41 10.66 -12.50 31.40
N LEU A 42 9.64 -13.17 30.87
CA LEU A 42 8.55 -13.68 31.69
C LEU A 42 9.11 -14.63 32.77
N PRO A 43 8.74 -14.45 34.05
CA PRO A 43 9.25 -15.26 35.17
C PRO A 43 9.13 -16.77 34.94
N GLN A 44 8.09 -17.19 34.19
CA GLN A 44 7.80 -18.55 33.78
C GLN A 44 8.96 -19.22 33.02
N PHE A 45 9.79 -18.45 32.33
CA PHE A 45 10.92 -18.95 31.54
C PHE A 45 12.28 -18.84 32.25
N GLN A 46 12.37 -18.22 33.43
CA GLN A 46 13.67 -17.85 34.02
C GLN A 46 14.40 -18.98 34.79
N ASP A 47 13.83 -20.18 34.97
CA ASP A 47 14.43 -21.26 35.78
C ASP A 47 14.44 -22.64 35.09
N GLY A 48 14.38 -22.72 33.75
CA GLY A 48 14.27 -24.01 33.06
C GLY A 48 12.93 -24.74 33.29
N LYS A 49 11.94 -24.06 33.87
CA LYS A 49 10.55 -24.52 34.08
C LYS A 49 9.70 -24.45 32.79
N GLY A 50 10.33 -24.28 31.62
CA GLY A 50 9.66 -23.95 30.36
C GLY A 50 8.91 -25.11 29.70
N GLU A 51 9.10 -26.34 30.14
CA GLU A 51 8.43 -27.49 29.54
C GLU A 51 6.99 -27.64 30.07
N GLY A 52 6.01 -27.46 29.18
CA GLY A 52 4.59 -27.73 29.44
C GLY A 52 3.78 -26.56 30.03
N LEU A 53 4.33 -25.36 30.14
CA LEU A 53 3.62 -24.20 30.68
C LEU A 53 2.74 -23.54 29.61
N VAL A 54 1.42 -23.56 29.83
CA VAL A 54 0.44 -22.84 29.01
C VAL A 54 0.31 -21.42 29.54
N ILE A 55 0.78 -20.44 28.77
CA ILE A 55 0.64 -19.01 29.08
C ILE A 55 -0.49 -18.45 28.21
N ASP A 56 -1.48 -17.78 28.80
CA ASP A 56 -2.47 -17.02 28.01
C ASP A 56 -1.73 -15.84 27.34
N PRO A 57 -1.79 -15.69 26.00
CA PRO A 57 -1.20 -14.56 25.31
C PRO A 57 -1.54 -13.19 25.92
N LYS A 58 -2.72 -13.03 26.54
CA LYS A 58 -3.14 -11.76 27.20
C LYS A 58 -2.27 -11.40 28.42
N ASP A 59 -1.61 -12.39 29.01
CA ASP A 59 -0.77 -12.20 30.19
C ASP A 59 0.62 -11.64 29.84
N VAL A 60 1.01 -11.64 28.56
CA VAL A 60 2.29 -11.10 28.10
C VAL A 60 2.24 -9.57 28.05
N PRO A 61 3.04 -8.83 28.86
CA PRO A 61 2.96 -7.37 28.96
C PRO A 61 3.09 -6.64 27.62
N GLY A 62 4.10 -7.00 26.82
CA GLY A 62 4.30 -6.39 25.50
C GLY A 62 3.17 -6.68 24.50
N LEU A 63 2.51 -7.84 24.62
CA LEU A 63 1.39 -8.20 23.75
C LEU A 63 0.13 -7.42 24.15
N ARG A 64 -0.15 -7.32 25.46
CA ARG A 64 -1.27 -6.55 26.01
C ARG A 64 -1.21 -5.07 25.64
N GLU A 65 -0.04 -4.46 25.76
CA GLU A 65 0.15 -3.03 25.45
C GLU A 65 0.05 -2.70 23.95
N SER A 66 0.26 -3.68 23.08
CA SER A 66 0.16 -3.50 21.63
C SER A 66 -1.28 -3.49 21.10
N GLY A 67 -2.28 -3.76 21.96
CA GLY A 67 -3.67 -3.89 21.54
C GLY A 67 -3.95 -5.18 20.77
N TRP A 68 -3.07 -6.17 20.89
CA TRP A 68 -3.23 -7.46 20.26
C TRP A 68 -4.49 -8.17 20.76
N MET A 69 -5.25 -8.74 19.82
CA MET A 69 -6.44 -9.54 20.11
C MET A 69 -6.28 -10.95 19.52
N PRO A 70 -6.84 -11.99 20.15
CA PRO A 70 -6.74 -13.36 19.64
C PRO A 70 -7.25 -13.54 18.20
N ASN A 71 -8.18 -12.70 17.75
CA ASN A 71 -8.66 -12.70 16.36
C ASN A 71 -7.61 -12.20 15.34
N MET A 72 -6.57 -11.49 15.78
CA MET A 72 -5.43 -11.09 14.92
C MET A 72 -4.53 -12.29 14.59
N ASN A 73 -4.65 -13.39 15.34
CA ASN A 73 -4.00 -14.66 15.06
C ASN A 73 -4.87 -15.58 14.18
N VAL A 74 -6.04 -15.10 13.74
CA VAL A 74 -6.73 -15.72 12.61
C VAL A 74 -5.97 -15.25 11.38
N PRO A 75 -5.15 -16.07 10.72
CA PRO A 75 -4.68 -15.71 9.39
C PRO A 75 -5.93 -15.39 8.60
N ALA A 76 -6.04 -14.15 8.09
CA ALA A 76 -7.06 -13.80 7.11
C ALA A 76 -7.09 -14.97 6.12
N SER A 77 -8.23 -15.67 6.05
CA SER A 77 -8.28 -16.98 5.43
C SER A 77 -7.55 -16.92 4.09
N PRO A 78 -6.53 -17.76 3.84
CA PRO A 78 -5.82 -17.76 2.56
C PRO A 78 -6.80 -17.83 1.38
N SER A 79 -7.97 -18.45 1.58
CA SER A 79 -9.03 -18.55 0.57
C SER A 79 -9.68 -17.21 0.17
N THR A 80 -9.95 -16.30 1.10
CA THR A 80 -10.65 -15.03 0.78
C THR A 80 -9.70 -14.02 0.15
N LYS A 81 -8.47 -13.92 0.66
CA LYS A 81 -7.42 -13.10 0.03
C LYS A 81 -7.10 -13.55 -1.39
N ASN A 82 -7.08 -14.87 -1.62
CA ASN A 82 -6.86 -15.40 -2.96
C ASN A 82 -8.03 -15.10 -3.90
N PHE A 83 -9.28 -15.24 -3.44
CA PHE A 83 -10.46 -14.91 -4.24
C PHE A 83 -10.52 -13.43 -4.62
N GLU A 84 -10.34 -12.53 -3.64
CA GLU A 84 -10.35 -11.08 -3.90
C GLU A 84 -9.22 -10.69 -4.85
N ARG A 85 -8.03 -11.25 -4.66
CA ARG A 85 -6.90 -11.01 -5.57
C ARG A 85 -7.22 -11.45 -6.98
N SER A 86 -7.70 -12.68 -7.18
CA SER A 86 -8.08 -13.17 -8.51
C SER A 86 -9.21 -12.35 -9.14
N ALA A 87 -10.15 -11.85 -8.33
CA ALA A 87 -11.18 -10.93 -8.81
C ALA A 87 -10.59 -9.59 -9.29
N MET A 88 -9.66 -9.00 -8.52
CA MET A 88 -8.96 -7.76 -8.92
C MET A 88 -8.15 -7.96 -10.21
N GLU A 89 -7.41 -9.07 -10.31
CA GLU A 89 -6.63 -9.43 -11.52
C GLU A 89 -7.54 -9.60 -12.75
N SER A 90 -8.66 -10.31 -12.60
CA SER A 90 -9.63 -10.48 -13.68
C SER A 90 -10.23 -9.15 -14.13
N ILE A 91 -10.65 -8.30 -13.18
CA ILE A 91 -11.25 -7.00 -13.50
C ILE A 91 -10.23 -6.11 -14.22
N LEU A 92 -9.01 -6.01 -13.71
CA LEU A 92 -7.98 -5.15 -14.33
C LEU A 92 -7.65 -5.62 -15.75
N SER A 93 -7.51 -6.93 -15.96
CA SER A 93 -7.29 -7.52 -17.28
C SER A 93 -8.42 -7.17 -18.26
N ASP A 94 -9.66 -7.33 -17.84
CA ASP A 94 -10.84 -7.02 -18.68
C ASP A 94 -10.94 -5.53 -19.00
N LEU A 95 -10.61 -4.65 -18.04
CA LEU A 95 -10.54 -3.21 -18.26
C LEU A 95 -9.44 -2.84 -19.27
N GLN A 96 -8.23 -3.40 -19.14
CA GLN A 96 -7.10 -3.13 -20.04
C GLN A 96 -7.32 -3.66 -21.47
N ALA A 97 -8.05 -4.77 -21.61
CA ALA A 97 -8.38 -5.39 -22.89
C ALA A 97 -9.45 -4.63 -23.68
N HIS A 98 -10.27 -3.81 -23.03
CA HIS A 98 -11.38 -3.14 -23.69
C HIS A 98 -10.90 -2.09 -24.72
N PRO A 99 -11.54 -1.97 -25.91
CA PRO A 99 -11.10 -1.03 -26.95
C PRO A 99 -11.09 0.45 -26.56
N GLN A 100 -11.84 0.85 -25.53
CA GLN A 100 -11.87 2.23 -25.02
C GLN A 100 -10.83 2.48 -23.92
N ALA A 101 -10.00 1.49 -23.59
CA ALA A 101 -9.00 1.57 -22.53
C ALA A 101 -7.78 2.43 -22.89
N TRP A 102 -7.57 2.76 -24.16
CA TRP A 102 -6.32 3.31 -24.69
C TRP A 102 -5.82 4.56 -23.96
N ALA A 103 -6.72 5.42 -23.48
CA ALA A 103 -6.37 6.66 -22.77
C ALA A 103 -5.92 6.44 -21.31
N PHE A 104 -6.08 5.22 -20.78
CA PHE A 104 -5.79 4.87 -19.39
C PHE A 104 -4.62 3.87 -19.27
N LYS A 105 -4.02 3.50 -20.41
CA LYS A 105 -2.91 2.54 -20.49
C LYS A 105 -1.58 3.12 -20.07
N GLU A 106 -1.48 4.44 -20.01
CA GLU A 106 -0.28 5.16 -19.58
C GLU A 106 -0.70 6.33 -18.69
N PRO A 107 0.13 6.73 -17.71
CA PRO A 107 -0.06 7.98 -16.98
C PRO A 107 -0.08 9.19 -17.93
N VAL A 108 -0.87 10.21 -17.61
CA VAL A 108 -0.92 11.45 -18.41
C VAL A 108 0.43 12.16 -18.38
N ASN A 109 0.99 12.46 -19.55
CA ASN A 109 2.29 13.10 -19.65
C ASN A 109 2.20 14.60 -19.35
N ALA A 110 2.84 15.07 -18.27
CA ALA A 110 2.89 16.49 -17.88
C ALA A 110 3.53 17.41 -18.94
N GLN A 111 4.40 16.89 -19.81
CA GLN A 111 4.99 17.68 -20.89
C GLN A 111 4.01 17.90 -22.04
N GLU A 112 3.11 16.94 -22.28
CA GLU A 112 2.08 17.01 -23.32
C GLU A 112 0.82 17.74 -22.84
N VAL A 113 0.51 17.61 -21.54
CA VAL A 113 -0.65 18.21 -20.89
C VAL A 113 -0.20 18.99 -19.64
N PRO A 114 0.28 20.24 -19.81
CA PRO A 114 0.97 20.97 -18.74
C PRO A 114 0.13 21.32 -17.51
N ASP A 115 -1.17 21.54 -17.68
CA ASP A 115 -2.09 21.94 -16.61
C ASP A 115 -2.77 20.75 -15.92
N TYR A 116 -2.51 19.50 -16.37
CA TYR A 116 -3.22 18.32 -15.89
C TYR A 116 -3.10 18.14 -14.37
N TYR A 117 -1.88 18.25 -13.85
CA TYR A 117 -1.59 18.04 -12.43
C TYR A 117 -1.93 19.24 -11.54
N ASP A 118 -2.25 20.38 -12.12
CA ASP A 118 -2.83 21.52 -11.38
C ASP A 118 -4.33 21.29 -11.13
N VAL A 119 -5.02 20.65 -12.08
CA VAL A 119 -6.44 20.31 -11.99
C VAL A 119 -6.66 19.01 -11.23
N ILE A 120 -5.92 17.96 -11.57
CA ILE A 120 -6.08 16.61 -11.03
C ILE A 120 -5.04 16.36 -9.92
N GLN A 121 -5.54 16.35 -8.68
CA GLN A 121 -4.71 16.23 -7.48
C GLN A 121 -4.22 14.81 -7.18
N ASN A 122 -5.03 13.80 -7.54
CA ASN A 122 -4.74 12.39 -7.28
C ASN A 122 -4.80 11.61 -8.61
N PRO A 123 -3.74 11.66 -9.44
CA PRO A 123 -3.68 10.92 -10.70
C PRO A 123 -3.74 9.41 -10.45
N MET A 124 -4.36 8.67 -11.37
CA MET A 124 -4.44 7.21 -11.36
C MET A 124 -4.55 6.69 -12.79
N ASP A 125 -4.01 5.50 -13.04
CA ASP A 125 -3.93 4.84 -14.36
C ASP A 125 -3.79 3.31 -14.18
N PHE A 126 -3.97 2.54 -15.26
CA PHE A 126 -3.93 1.08 -15.17
C PHE A 126 -2.54 0.52 -14.80
N PRO A 127 -1.41 1.00 -15.35
CA PRO A 127 -0.08 0.58 -14.88
C PRO A 127 0.15 0.81 -13.39
N THR A 128 -0.28 1.95 -12.85
CA THR A 128 -0.18 2.25 -11.42
C THR A 128 -1.03 1.27 -10.59
N MET A 129 -2.26 0.97 -11.04
CA MET A 129 -3.10 -0.05 -10.40
C MET A 129 -2.49 -1.45 -10.46
N GLU A 130 -1.93 -1.84 -11.60
CA GLU A 130 -1.24 -3.12 -11.79
C GLU A 130 -0.08 -3.25 -10.79
N HIS A 131 0.76 -2.22 -10.69
CA HIS A 131 1.85 -2.21 -9.73
C HIS A 131 1.36 -2.33 -8.27
N LYS A 132 0.30 -1.61 -7.90
CA LYS A 132 -0.31 -1.70 -6.56
C LYS A 132 -0.86 -3.09 -6.28
N LEU A 133 -1.41 -3.77 -7.28
CA LEU A 133 -1.92 -5.14 -7.17
C LEU A 133 -0.80 -6.17 -7.02
N GLU A 134 0.25 -6.07 -7.83
CA GLU A 134 1.42 -6.95 -7.78
C GLU A 134 2.18 -6.84 -6.45
N THR A 135 2.32 -5.61 -5.94
CA THR A 135 3.01 -5.34 -4.68
C THR A 135 2.15 -5.52 -3.43
N GLY A 136 0.89 -5.95 -3.59
CA GLY A 136 -0.01 -6.25 -2.48
C GLY A 136 -0.47 -5.03 -1.68
N GLN A 137 -0.53 -3.85 -2.31
CA GLN A 137 -0.98 -2.61 -1.66
C GLN A 137 -2.51 -2.53 -1.51
N TYR A 138 -3.26 -3.35 -2.24
CA TYR A 138 -4.71 -3.47 -2.07
C TYR A 138 -5.05 -4.44 -0.93
N GLN A 139 -5.61 -3.90 0.15
CA GLN A 139 -5.99 -4.68 1.33
C GLN A 139 -7.30 -5.45 1.15
N ASN A 140 -8.17 -4.97 0.25
CA ASN A 140 -9.45 -5.55 -0.10
C ASN A 140 -9.90 -5.03 -1.48
N LEU A 141 -10.97 -5.62 -2.01
CA LEU A 141 -11.54 -5.28 -3.31
C LEU A 141 -12.07 -3.83 -3.39
N ASP A 142 -12.60 -3.27 -2.30
CA ASP A 142 -13.17 -1.92 -2.31
C ASP A 142 -12.11 -0.84 -2.53
N VAL A 143 -10.89 -1.01 -1.98
CA VAL A 143 -9.77 -0.09 -2.24
C VAL A 143 -9.35 -0.13 -3.71
N PHE A 144 -9.36 -1.30 -4.34
CA PHE A 144 -9.08 -1.45 -5.78
C PHE A 144 -10.16 -0.79 -6.64
N ILE A 145 -11.45 -0.98 -6.30
CA ILE A 145 -12.57 -0.35 -7.00
C ILE A 145 -12.48 1.18 -6.91
N ALA A 146 -12.09 1.71 -5.74
CA ALA A 146 -11.93 3.15 -5.56
C ALA A 146 -10.87 3.75 -6.50
N ASP A 147 -9.73 3.09 -6.68
CA ASP A 147 -8.72 3.52 -7.66
C ASP A 147 -9.22 3.40 -9.10
N ALA A 148 -9.89 2.28 -9.43
CA ALA A 148 -10.46 2.08 -10.76
C ALA A 148 -11.47 3.19 -11.11
N GLN A 149 -12.30 3.56 -10.15
CA GLN A 149 -13.25 4.65 -10.26
C GLN A 149 -12.53 6.01 -10.41
N LEU A 150 -11.47 6.23 -9.65
CA LEU A 150 -10.66 7.45 -9.70
C LEU A 150 -10.06 7.70 -11.09
N VAL A 151 -9.63 6.65 -11.80
CA VAL A 151 -9.18 6.76 -13.21
C VAL A 151 -10.23 7.45 -14.07
N PHE A 152 -11.49 6.99 -13.97
CA PHE A 152 -12.58 7.50 -14.79
C PHE A 152 -13.11 8.85 -14.31
N ASP A 153 -13.15 9.07 -13.00
CA ASP A 153 -13.57 10.34 -12.43
C ASP A 153 -12.59 11.46 -12.78
N ASN A 154 -11.29 11.22 -12.68
CA ASN A 154 -10.27 12.18 -13.13
C ASN A 154 -10.43 12.54 -14.60
N ALA A 155 -10.67 11.52 -15.45
CA ALA A 155 -10.89 11.75 -16.87
C ALA A 155 -12.17 12.57 -17.15
N LYS A 156 -13.28 12.31 -16.43
CA LYS A 156 -14.52 13.08 -16.55
C LYS A 156 -14.41 14.50 -16.01
N VAL A 157 -13.61 14.71 -14.97
CA VAL A 157 -13.35 16.04 -14.37
C VAL A 157 -12.49 16.89 -15.29
N TYR A 158 -11.42 16.32 -15.84
CA TYR A 158 -10.51 17.07 -16.71
C TYR A 158 -11.07 17.31 -18.11
N ASN A 159 -11.82 16.34 -18.66
CA ASN A 159 -12.29 16.39 -20.05
C ASN A 159 -13.79 16.72 -20.15
N PRO A 160 -14.21 17.66 -21.03
CA PRO A 160 -15.61 17.93 -21.32
C PRO A 160 -16.39 16.72 -21.85
N GLU A 161 -17.71 16.68 -21.62
CA GLU A 161 -18.61 15.54 -21.91
C GLU A 161 -18.67 15.12 -23.39
N ASP A 162 -18.43 16.04 -24.30
CA ASP A 162 -18.48 15.80 -25.74
C ASP A 162 -17.20 15.13 -26.29
N THR A 163 -16.12 15.12 -25.51
CA THR A 163 -14.83 14.53 -25.90
C THR A 163 -14.85 13.00 -25.94
N ILE A 164 -13.91 12.44 -26.71
CA ILE A 164 -13.71 10.99 -26.78
C ILE A 164 -13.22 10.42 -25.43
N TYR A 165 -12.50 11.21 -24.64
CA TYR A 165 -11.97 10.83 -23.34
C TYR A 165 -13.07 10.66 -22.32
N HIS A 166 -13.97 11.64 -22.21
CA HIS A 166 -15.10 11.58 -21.29
C HIS A 166 -16.06 10.45 -21.67
N LYS A 167 -16.41 10.32 -22.95
CA LYS A 167 -17.25 9.22 -23.45
C LYS A 167 -16.60 7.84 -23.23
N GLY A 168 -15.27 7.76 -23.36
CA GLY A 168 -14.50 6.57 -23.04
C GLY A 168 -14.60 6.20 -21.57
N ALA A 169 -14.38 7.18 -20.68
CA ALA A 169 -14.46 7.01 -19.22
C ALA A 169 -15.85 6.50 -18.78
N VAL A 170 -16.95 7.10 -19.28
CA VAL A 170 -18.32 6.65 -18.97
C VAL A 170 -18.56 5.19 -19.38
N LYS A 171 -18.05 4.77 -20.55
CA LYS A 171 -18.17 3.37 -21.01
C LYS A 171 -17.36 2.42 -20.13
N MET A 172 -16.14 2.79 -19.78
CA MET A 172 -15.25 1.98 -18.94
C MET A 172 -15.76 1.87 -17.50
N GLU A 173 -16.31 2.95 -16.95
CA GLU A 173 -16.95 2.98 -15.64
C GLU A 173 -18.14 2.02 -15.59
N ARG A 174 -18.99 2.01 -16.63
CA ARG A 174 -20.08 1.03 -16.72
C ARG A 174 -19.57 -0.41 -16.74
N LEU A 175 -18.51 -0.68 -17.49
CA LEU A 175 -17.88 -2.01 -17.52
C LEU A 175 -17.40 -2.42 -16.13
N LEU A 176 -16.71 -1.53 -15.40
CA LEU A 176 -16.30 -1.75 -14.02
C LEU A 176 -17.49 -2.11 -13.13
N MET A 177 -18.57 -1.32 -13.17
CA MET A 177 -19.77 -1.57 -12.36
C MET A 177 -20.43 -2.91 -12.66
N ASP A 178 -20.46 -3.31 -13.93
CA ASP A 178 -20.96 -4.62 -14.34
C ASP A 178 -20.10 -5.75 -13.74
N HIS A 179 -18.78 -5.63 -13.74
CA HIS A 179 -17.89 -6.60 -13.08
C HIS A 179 -18.08 -6.63 -11.56
N VAL A 180 -18.11 -5.48 -10.91
CA VAL A 180 -18.29 -5.36 -9.45
C VAL A 180 -19.60 -6.01 -9.02
N SER A 181 -20.69 -5.80 -9.79
CA SER A 181 -21.99 -6.41 -9.51
C SER A 181 -21.96 -7.93 -9.60
N ARG A 182 -21.14 -8.52 -10.49
CA ARG A 182 -20.97 -9.97 -10.62
C ARG A 182 -20.19 -10.54 -9.46
N VAL A 183 -19.07 -9.92 -9.10
CA VAL A 183 -18.21 -10.39 -8.00
C VAL A 183 -18.96 -10.35 -6.67
N ARG A 184 -19.68 -9.27 -6.38
CA ARG A 184 -20.47 -9.12 -5.14
C ARG A 184 -21.67 -10.06 -5.02
N LYS A 185 -22.11 -10.69 -6.11
CA LYS A 185 -23.17 -11.72 -6.08
C LYS A 185 -22.62 -13.11 -5.76
N ILE A 186 -21.32 -13.32 -5.96
CA ILE A 186 -20.65 -14.62 -5.80
C ILE A 186 -20.01 -14.73 -4.41
N SER A 187 -19.61 -13.61 -3.80
CA SER A 187 -19.12 -13.49 -2.42
C SER A 187 -20.24 -13.58 -1.39
#